data_AF-A0A958NWT7-F1
#
_entry.id   AF-A0A958NWT7-F1
#
_cell.length_a   1.000
_cell.length_b   1.000
_cell.length_c   1.000
_cell.angle_alpha   90.00
_cell.angle_beta   90.00
_cell.angle_gamma   90.00
#
_symmetry.space_group_name_H-M   'P 1'
#
loop_
_entity.id
_entity.type
_entity.pdbx_description
1 polymer ?
#
loop_
_entity_poly.entity_id
_entity_poly.type
_entity_poly.pdbx_seq_one_letter_code
_entity_poly.pdbx_strand_id
1 'polypeptide(L)'
;MTVLGHFGGECYSHAMQTPSQIPDRKTALGRLQALPAGHNLYELAQSYGITVLRNGRLNKGWAGQTLERVAGLSTNNSAGRDGADFELKSTTLVQRKGIWRPRETIKVTTLNPLRILDEEFDTSALWTKLSRLILVGCSYPSPTHCEVVRVASVNTADTETKQALEGFWLDVKNTVCNGEIRDYKNLGSSDDLLQLRPTGTSRDLSLCPITQEYFPSCAFYATKRLIERFFAVGVTVQQNLY
;
A
#
# COMPACT_ATOMS: atom_id res chain seq x y z
N MET A 1 35.11 59.72 -8.78
CA MET A 1 35.25 58.89 -7.56
C MET A 1 33.86 58.72 -6.96
N THR A 2 33.01 57.90 -7.56
CA THR A 2 32.87 56.42 -7.46
C THR A 2 31.83 56.05 -6.41
N VAL A 3 30.64 55.77 -6.92
CA VAL A 3 29.53 55.06 -6.27
C VAL A 3 29.95 53.61 -6.03
N LEU A 4 29.74 53.08 -4.82
CA LEU A 4 29.66 51.64 -4.59
C LEU A 4 28.61 51.37 -3.51
N GLY A 5 27.43 50.91 -3.95
CA GLY A 5 26.52 50.14 -3.10
C GLY A 5 27.04 48.71 -2.96
N HIS A 6 26.68 48.03 -1.87
CA HIS A 6 26.79 46.57 -1.76
C HIS A 6 25.53 46.01 -1.10
N PHE A 7 24.89 45.13 -1.87
CA PHE A 7 23.85 44.19 -1.51
C PHE A 7 24.41 43.04 -0.67
N GLY A 8 23.55 42.43 0.14
CA GLY A 8 23.45 40.97 0.20
C GLY A 8 23.95 40.31 1.48
N GLY A 9 23.09 39.46 2.05
CA GLY A 9 23.51 38.38 2.95
C GLY A 9 22.56 38.02 4.08
N GLU A 10 21.26 37.83 3.82
CA GLU A 10 20.45 37.02 4.74
C GLU A 10 20.94 35.58 4.67
N CYS A 11 21.78 35.20 5.63
CA CYS A 11 22.19 33.83 5.84
C CYS A 11 20.96 33.02 6.27
N TYR A 12 20.34 32.32 5.32
CA TYR A 12 19.41 31.23 5.61
C TYR A 12 20.19 30.15 6.37
N SER A 13 20.11 30.21 7.69
CA SER A 13 20.57 29.16 8.58
C SER A 13 19.87 27.85 8.18
N HIS A 14 20.66 26.89 7.67
CA HIS A 14 20.25 25.50 7.60
C HIS A 14 19.93 25.04 9.02
N ALA A 15 18.64 25.03 9.35
CA ALA A 15 18.14 24.38 10.55
C ALA A 15 18.55 22.91 10.45
N MET A 16 19.44 22.49 11.36
CA MET A 16 19.81 21.10 11.55
C MET A 16 18.53 20.31 11.83
N GLN A 17 18.22 19.34 10.95
CA GLN A 17 17.05 18.49 11.09
C GLN A 17 17.18 17.64 12.36
N THR A 18 16.26 17.84 13.31
CA THR A 18 16.03 16.95 14.45
C THR A 18 15.72 15.52 13.95
N PRO A 19 16.04 14.46 14.71
CA PRO A 19 15.76 13.08 14.30
C PRO A 19 14.29 12.94 13.93
N SER A 20 14.00 12.51 12.69
CA SER A 20 12.64 12.45 12.18
C SER A 20 11.81 11.46 12.99
N GLN A 21 10.93 11.98 13.84
CA GLN A 21 9.91 11.17 14.50
C GLN A 21 9.07 10.47 13.43
N ILE A 22 9.00 9.13 13.49
CA ILE A 22 8.16 8.36 12.58
C ILE A 22 6.72 8.88 12.72
N PRO A 23 6.04 9.28 11.63
CA PRO A 23 4.69 9.83 11.71
C PRO A 23 3.72 8.78 12.25
N ASP A 24 2.73 9.25 13.02
CA ASP A 24 1.56 8.44 13.34
C ASP A 24 0.58 8.38 12.14
N ARG A 25 -0.40 7.48 12.23
CA ARG A 25 -1.40 7.25 11.17
C ARG A 25 -2.17 8.51 10.82
N LYS A 26 -2.56 9.32 11.81
CA LYS A 26 -3.34 10.55 11.60
C LYS A 26 -2.55 11.58 10.81
N THR A 27 -1.27 11.77 11.17
CA THR A 27 -0.35 12.69 10.51
C THR A 27 -0.06 12.25 9.09
N ALA A 28 0.23 10.96 8.88
CA ALA A 28 0.47 10.40 7.55
C ALA A 28 -0.76 10.56 6.63
N LEU A 29 -1.95 10.23 7.15
CA LEU A 29 -3.20 10.38 6.42
C LEU A 29 -3.46 11.85 6.03
N GLY A 30 -3.29 12.78 6.98
CA GLY A 30 -3.46 14.22 6.73
C GLY A 30 -2.52 14.75 5.65
N ARG A 31 -1.24 14.34 5.66
CA ARG A 31 -0.26 14.73 4.62
C ARG A 31 -0.64 14.22 3.23
N LEU A 32 -1.09 12.97 3.14
CA LEU A 32 -1.51 12.37 1.88
C LEU A 32 -2.78 13.03 1.32
N GLN A 33 -3.74 13.37 2.20
CA GLN A 33 -4.97 14.06 1.83
C GLN A 33 -4.76 15.53 1.45
N ALA A 34 -3.70 16.16 1.97
CA ALA A 34 -3.34 17.55 1.66
C ALA A 34 -2.65 17.72 0.29
N LEU A 35 -2.33 16.64 -0.43
CA LEU A 35 -1.82 16.74 -1.79
C LEU A 35 -2.85 17.44 -2.69
N PRO A 36 -2.47 18.51 -3.41
CA PRO A 36 -3.38 19.16 -4.34
C PRO A 36 -3.83 18.19 -5.44
N ALA A 37 -5.08 18.29 -5.87
CA ALA A 37 -5.55 17.56 -7.05
C ALA A 37 -4.70 17.94 -8.28
N GLY A 38 -4.36 16.94 -9.10
CA GLY A 38 -3.46 17.13 -10.25
C GLY A 38 -1.97 17.25 -9.91
N HIS A 39 -1.58 17.19 -8.63
CA HIS A 39 -0.17 17.27 -8.26
C HIS A 39 0.58 16.03 -8.76
N ASN A 40 1.58 16.26 -9.61
CA ASN A 40 2.30 15.19 -10.30
C ASN A 40 3.35 14.56 -9.38
N LEU A 41 3.07 13.34 -8.92
CA LEU A 41 4.02 12.54 -8.13
C LEU A 41 5.34 12.30 -8.86
N TYR A 42 5.38 12.31 -10.19
CA TYR A 42 6.62 12.13 -10.95
C TYR A 42 7.62 13.25 -10.66
N GLU A 43 7.17 14.50 -10.70
CA GLU A 43 7.99 15.68 -10.38
C GLU A 43 8.40 15.67 -8.90
N LEU A 44 7.47 15.28 -8.03
CA LEU A 44 7.74 15.15 -6.61
C LEU A 44 8.81 14.08 -6.32
N ALA A 45 8.76 12.93 -7.01
CA ALA A 45 9.76 11.88 -6.92
C ALA A 45 11.15 12.40 -7.31
N GLN A 46 11.24 13.19 -8.38
CA GLN A 46 12.50 13.83 -8.80
C GLN A 46 13.03 14.79 -7.73
N SER A 47 12.15 15.60 -7.12
CA SER A 47 12.54 16.52 -6.04
C SER A 47 13.05 15.81 -4.78
N TYR A 48 12.57 14.59 -4.52
CA TYR A 48 13.04 13.74 -3.43
C TYR A 48 14.27 12.90 -3.78
N GLY A 49 14.77 12.97 -5.01
CA GLY A 49 15.88 12.14 -5.48
C GLY A 49 15.52 10.66 -5.63
N ILE A 50 14.24 10.33 -5.80
CA ILE A 50 13.77 8.96 -6.01
C ILE A 50 14.02 8.55 -7.47
N THR A 51 14.62 7.39 -7.66
CA THR A 51 14.87 6.83 -9.00
C THR A 51 13.56 6.41 -9.68
N VAL A 52 13.07 7.26 -10.60
CA VAL A 52 11.85 6.98 -11.38
C VAL A 52 12.12 6.09 -12.59
N LEU A 53 13.30 6.22 -13.22
CA LEU A 53 13.71 5.38 -14.35
C LEU A 53 14.89 4.49 -13.96
N ARG A 54 14.80 3.20 -14.29
CA ARG A 54 15.89 2.24 -14.20
C ARG A 54 16.07 1.57 -15.55
N ASN A 55 17.25 1.72 -16.16
CA ASN A 55 17.56 1.18 -17.49
C ASN A 55 16.54 1.62 -18.58
N GLY A 56 16.15 2.90 -18.57
CA GLY A 56 15.18 3.47 -19.53
C GLY A 56 13.73 3.02 -19.34
N ARG A 57 13.42 2.27 -18.28
CA ARG A 57 12.04 1.83 -17.94
C ARG A 57 11.63 2.41 -16.60
N LEU A 58 10.32 2.63 -16.43
CA LEU A 58 9.78 3.05 -15.13
C LEU A 58 10.12 2.02 -14.06
N ASN A 59 10.75 2.51 -12.98
CA ASN A 59 11.13 1.71 -11.84
C ASN A 59 9.88 1.24 -11.10
N LYS A 60 9.75 -0.06 -10.86
CA LYS A 60 8.63 -0.57 -10.07
C LYS A 60 8.73 0.00 -8.65
N GLY A 61 7.65 0.59 -8.16
CA GLY A 61 7.57 1.11 -6.79
C GLY A 61 8.03 2.56 -6.58
N TRP A 62 8.43 3.30 -7.63
CA TRP A 62 8.81 4.72 -7.48
C TRP A 62 7.68 5.56 -6.86
N ALA A 63 6.43 5.32 -7.28
CA ALA A 63 5.27 6.02 -6.76
C ALA A 63 5.00 5.67 -5.28
N GLY A 64 5.23 4.42 -4.88
CA GLY A 64 5.15 4.00 -3.49
C GLY A 64 6.16 4.73 -2.61
N GLN A 65 7.43 4.75 -3.02
CA GLN A 65 8.50 5.49 -2.31
C GLN A 65 8.21 6.99 -2.23
N THR A 66 7.59 7.55 -3.27
CA THR A 66 7.21 8.97 -3.27
C THR A 66 6.12 9.24 -2.24
N LEU A 67 5.11 8.37 -2.16
CA LEU A 67 4.04 8.46 -1.16
C LEU A 67 4.56 8.22 0.27
N GLU A 68 5.54 7.34 0.46
CA GLU A 68 6.24 7.17 1.75
C GLU A 68 6.89 8.49 2.18
N ARG A 69 7.60 9.18 1.28
CA ARG A 69 8.18 10.50 1.56
C ARG A 69 7.12 11.54 1.86
N VAL A 70 5.99 11.56 1.14
CA VAL A 70 4.84 12.43 1.44
C VAL A 70 4.27 12.14 2.83
N ALA A 71 4.11 10.87 3.20
CA ALA A 71 3.65 10.49 4.54
C ALA A 71 4.66 10.91 5.63
N GLY A 72 5.93 11.14 5.26
CA GLY A 72 7.04 11.51 6.14
C GLY A 72 7.84 10.31 6.65
N LEU A 73 7.81 9.20 5.93
CA LEU A 73 8.67 8.06 6.16
C LEU A 73 10.06 8.30 5.56
N SER A 74 11.10 7.79 6.22
CA SER A 74 12.44 7.70 5.63
C SER A 74 12.47 6.55 4.62
N THR A 75 13.04 6.77 3.43
CA THR A 75 13.19 5.75 2.37
C THR A 75 14.30 4.73 2.66
N ASN A 76 14.62 4.47 3.92
CA ASN A 76 15.61 3.46 4.27
C ASN A 76 14.98 2.08 4.01
N ASN A 77 15.52 1.38 3.00
CA ASN A 77 15.16 0.02 2.56
C ASN A 77 15.33 -1.08 3.65
N SER A 78 15.41 -0.73 4.94
CA SER A 78 15.37 -1.72 6.02
C SER A 78 14.01 -2.42 5.99
N ALA A 79 14.01 -3.74 5.87
CA ALA A 79 12.83 -4.57 5.98
C ALA A 79 12.21 -4.42 7.38
N GLY A 80 11.37 -3.40 7.59
CA GLY A 80 10.77 -3.04 8.87
C GLY A 80 9.74 -1.90 8.73
N ARG A 81 8.46 -2.29 8.86
CA ARG A 81 7.21 -1.53 9.13
C ARG A 81 7.11 -0.08 8.59
N ASP A 82 6.22 0.13 7.62
CA ASP A 82 5.76 1.48 7.26
C ASP A 82 5.01 2.11 8.44
N GLY A 83 5.57 3.14 9.06
CA GLY A 83 4.95 3.87 10.18
C GLY A 83 4.89 3.10 11.52
N ALA A 84 4.73 3.84 12.63
CA ALA A 84 4.62 3.20 13.94
C ALA A 84 3.33 2.35 14.05
N ASP A 85 2.22 2.84 13.52
CA ASP A 85 0.86 2.35 13.71
C ASP A 85 0.03 2.17 12.42
N PHE A 86 0.61 2.41 11.23
CA PHE A 86 -0.08 2.20 9.94
C PHE A 86 0.64 1.17 9.04
N GLU A 87 0.12 0.96 7.83
CA GLU A 87 0.75 0.31 6.68
C GLU A 87 0.35 1.15 5.46
N LEU A 88 1.27 1.51 4.57
CA LEU A 88 0.96 2.32 3.39
C LEU A 88 0.98 1.44 2.13
N LYS A 89 -0.08 1.48 1.33
CA LYS A 89 -0.07 0.91 -0.03
C LYS A 89 -0.67 1.87 -1.02
N SER A 90 -0.23 1.75 -2.27
CA SER A 90 -0.85 2.41 -3.40
C SER A 90 -1.45 1.39 -4.38
N THR A 91 -2.44 1.85 -5.13
CA THR A 91 -3.05 1.09 -6.23
C THR A 91 -3.40 2.01 -7.38
N THR A 92 -3.35 1.47 -8.59
CA THR A 92 -3.78 2.19 -9.78
C THR A 92 -5.30 2.20 -9.88
N LEU A 93 -5.90 3.37 -9.95
CA LEU A 93 -7.30 3.57 -10.30
C LEU A 93 -7.41 3.98 -11.77
N VAL A 94 -8.43 3.46 -12.44
CA VAL A 94 -8.79 3.83 -13.80
C VAL A 94 -10.23 4.28 -13.85
N GLN A 95 -10.53 5.30 -14.64
CA GLN A 95 -11.90 5.74 -14.82
C GLN A 95 -12.63 4.83 -15.81
N ARG A 96 -13.84 4.42 -15.43
CA ARG A 96 -14.78 3.64 -16.26
C ARG A 96 -16.16 4.24 -16.10
N LYS A 97 -16.73 4.77 -17.20
CA LYS A 97 -18.03 5.47 -17.19
C LYS A 97 -18.12 6.52 -16.08
N GLY A 98 -17.08 7.35 -15.94
CA GLY A 98 -17.01 8.39 -14.91
C GLY A 98 -16.58 7.92 -13.51
N ILE A 99 -16.55 6.62 -13.23
CA ILE A 99 -16.28 6.07 -11.89
C ILE A 99 -14.85 5.55 -11.80
N TRP A 100 -14.14 5.90 -10.72
CA TRP A 100 -12.82 5.35 -10.41
C TRP A 100 -12.91 3.90 -9.94
N ARG A 101 -12.15 3.01 -10.57
CA ARG A 101 -12.14 1.58 -10.29
C ARG A 101 -10.70 1.07 -10.18
N PRO A 102 -10.39 0.17 -9.23
CA PRO A 102 -9.05 -0.40 -9.13
C PRO A 102 -8.72 -1.24 -10.36
N ARG A 103 -7.52 -1.01 -10.91
CA ARG A 103 -7.03 -1.77 -12.06
C ARG A 103 -6.69 -3.20 -11.68
N GLU A 104 -6.10 -3.38 -10.50
CA GLU A 104 -5.51 -4.64 -10.01
C GLU A 104 -5.86 -4.90 -8.55
N THR A 105 -5.72 -6.16 -8.14
CA THR A 105 -5.75 -6.58 -6.73
C THR A 105 -4.48 -6.15 -6.00
N ILE A 106 -4.52 -6.00 -4.69
CA ILE A 106 -3.35 -5.62 -3.89
C ILE A 106 -2.90 -6.79 -3.02
N LYS A 107 -1.61 -7.13 -3.06
CA LYS A 107 -1.05 -8.10 -2.11
C LYS A 107 -1.05 -7.50 -0.70
N VAL A 108 -1.67 -8.21 0.25
CA VAL A 108 -1.69 -7.81 1.66
C VAL A 108 -0.50 -8.41 2.40
N THR A 109 -0.45 -9.75 2.47
CA THR A 109 0.62 -10.49 3.15
C THR A 109 0.84 -11.86 2.52
N THR A 110 2.05 -12.38 2.61
CA THR A 110 2.34 -13.78 2.24
C THR A 110 1.77 -14.71 3.33
N LEU A 111 1.20 -15.85 2.92
CA LEU A 111 0.81 -16.91 3.83
C LEU A 111 2.06 -17.53 4.46
N ASN A 112 2.11 -17.59 5.79
CA ASN A 112 3.08 -18.42 6.50
C ASN A 112 2.35 -19.65 7.03
N PRO A 113 2.58 -20.84 6.46
CA PRO A 113 1.79 -22.04 6.78
C PRO A 113 2.00 -22.54 8.20
N LEU A 114 3.17 -22.31 8.79
CA LEU A 114 3.42 -22.69 10.18
C LEU A 114 2.71 -21.71 11.12
N ARG A 115 2.88 -20.41 10.88
CA ARG A 115 2.35 -19.36 11.75
C ARG A 115 0.82 -19.33 11.78
N ILE A 116 0.14 -19.62 10.66
CA ILE A 116 -1.33 -19.58 10.62
C ILE A 116 -1.99 -20.65 11.51
N LEU A 117 -1.27 -21.73 11.87
CA LEU A 117 -1.78 -22.75 12.78
C LEU A 117 -2.05 -22.18 14.18
N ASP A 118 -1.16 -21.32 14.65
CA ASP A 118 -1.13 -20.82 16.03
C ASP A 118 -1.70 -19.39 16.17
N GLU A 119 -2.05 -18.74 15.05
CA GLU A 119 -2.65 -17.40 15.08
C GLU A 119 -4.18 -17.48 15.19
N GLU A 120 -4.76 -16.49 15.86
CA GLU A 120 -6.18 -16.14 15.75
C GLU A 120 -6.36 -14.97 14.78
N PHE A 121 -7.55 -14.83 14.17
CA PHE A 121 -7.80 -13.84 13.12
C PHE A 121 -7.42 -12.42 13.56
N ASP A 122 -7.84 -12.01 14.75
CA ASP A 122 -7.60 -10.67 15.30
C ASP A 122 -6.12 -10.34 15.55
N THR A 123 -5.29 -11.37 15.72
CA THR A 123 -3.83 -11.23 15.88
C THR A 123 -3.05 -11.63 14.64
N SER A 124 -3.74 -12.07 13.58
CA SER A 124 -3.11 -12.60 12.37
C SER A 124 -2.31 -11.53 11.63
N ALA A 125 -1.30 -11.98 10.87
CA ALA A 125 -0.56 -11.09 9.98
C ALA A 125 -1.46 -10.39 8.94
N LEU A 126 -2.54 -11.07 8.51
CA LEU A 126 -3.53 -10.53 7.57
C LEU A 126 -4.29 -9.35 8.18
N TRP A 127 -4.96 -9.57 9.31
CA TRP A 127 -5.78 -8.54 9.93
C TRP A 127 -4.94 -7.39 10.48
N THR A 128 -3.77 -7.68 11.05
CA THR A 128 -2.84 -6.64 11.52
C THR A 128 -2.47 -5.68 10.38
N LYS A 129 -2.22 -6.18 9.17
CA LYS A 129 -1.92 -5.32 8.01
C LYS A 129 -3.14 -4.57 7.48
N LEU A 130 -4.30 -5.22 7.38
CA LEU A 130 -5.52 -4.59 6.88
C LEU A 130 -6.03 -3.50 7.83
N SER A 131 -6.11 -3.77 9.12
CA SER A 131 -6.60 -2.81 10.12
C SER A 131 -5.77 -1.53 10.20
N ARG A 132 -4.49 -1.60 9.82
CA ARG A 132 -3.52 -0.50 9.79
C ARG A 132 -3.42 0.21 8.45
N LEU A 133 -4.11 -0.28 7.41
CA LEU A 133 -3.89 0.16 6.04
C LEU A 133 -4.39 1.60 5.79
N ILE A 134 -3.49 2.43 5.28
CA ILE A 134 -3.79 3.62 4.47
C ILE A 134 -3.60 3.21 3.01
N LEU A 135 -4.66 3.37 2.21
CA LEU A 135 -4.67 3.03 0.80
C LEU A 135 -4.78 4.29 -0.06
N VAL A 136 -3.82 4.46 -0.96
CA VAL A 136 -3.75 5.58 -1.91
C VAL A 136 -4.10 5.11 -3.32
N GLY A 137 -5.15 5.67 -3.90
CA GLY A 137 -5.53 5.44 -5.28
C GLY A 137 -4.89 6.47 -6.19
N CYS A 138 -4.07 6.02 -7.14
CA CYS A 138 -3.37 6.87 -8.09
C CYS A 138 -3.88 6.69 -9.53
N SER A 139 -3.93 7.78 -10.29
CA SER A 139 -4.17 7.77 -11.74
C SER A 139 -2.85 7.94 -12.48
N TYR A 140 -2.69 7.28 -13.62
CA TYR A 140 -1.51 7.38 -14.49
C TYR A 140 -1.93 7.80 -15.91
N PRO A 141 -2.21 9.10 -16.15
CA PRO A 141 -2.54 9.61 -17.48
C PRO A 141 -1.41 9.42 -18.51
N SER A 142 -0.15 9.44 -18.07
CA SER A 142 1.02 9.22 -18.92
C SER A 142 2.17 8.58 -18.12
N PRO A 143 3.24 8.09 -18.78
CA PRO A 143 4.41 7.54 -18.08
C PRO A 143 5.10 8.53 -17.13
N THR A 144 4.98 9.83 -17.38
CA THR A 144 5.60 10.92 -16.60
C THR A 144 4.58 11.72 -15.80
N HIS A 145 3.35 11.24 -15.69
CA HIS A 145 2.30 11.87 -14.91
C HIS A 145 1.59 10.83 -14.04
N CYS A 146 1.64 11.03 -12.73
CA CYS A 146 0.93 10.22 -11.75
C CYS A 146 0.33 11.15 -10.71
N GLU A 147 -0.95 11.04 -10.42
CA GLU A 147 -1.65 11.89 -9.45
C GLU A 147 -2.39 11.04 -8.42
N VAL A 148 -2.52 11.54 -7.20
CA VAL A 148 -3.37 10.93 -6.19
C VAL A 148 -4.81 11.37 -6.42
N VAL A 149 -5.72 10.41 -6.62
CA VAL A 149 -7.14 10.68 -6.86
C VAL A 149 -8.03 10.29 -5.68
N ARG A 150 -7.58 9.38 -4.82
CA ARG A 150 -8.31 8.91 -3.63
C ARG A 150 -7.35 8.55 -2.51
N VAL A 151 -7.74 8.85 -1.27
CA VAL A 151 -7.03 8.38 -0.08
C VAL A 151 -8.05 7.79 0.89
N ALA A 152 -7.85 6.54 1.29
CA ALA A 152 -8.70 5.84 2.22
C ALA A 152 -7.89 5.32 3.42
N SER A 153 -8.54 5.26 4.57
CA SER A 153 -8.08 4.51 5.73
C SER A 153 -9.11 3.41 5.98
N VAL A 154 -8.66 2.19 6.25
CA VAL A 154 -9.58 1.09 6.57
C VAL A 154 -10.38 1.43 7.83
N ASN A 155 -11.71 1.29 7.73
CA ASN A 155 -12.63 1.42 8.85
C ASN A 155 -12.73 0.07 9.58
N THR A 156 -12.10 -0.04 10.75
CA THR A 156 -12.12 -1.26 11.56
C THR A 156 -13.46 -1.50 12.25
N ALA A 157 -14.38 -0.53 12.24
CA ALA A 157 -15.74 -0.67 12.77
C ALA A 157 -16.74 -1.30 11.78
N ASP A 158 -16.33 -1.54 10.52
CA ASP A 158 -17.14 -2.29 9.56
C ASP A 158 -17.12 -3.79 9.91
N THR A 159 -18.10 -4.20 10.72
CA THR A 159 -18.22 -5.58 11.21
C THR A 159 -18.56 -6.58 10.12
N GLU A 160 -19.36 -6.20 9.12
CA GLU A 160 -19.73 -7.08 8.00
C GLU A 160 -18.48 -7.42 7.19
N THR A 161 -17.70 -6.40 6.83
CA THR A 161 -16.44 -6.59 6.12
C THR A 161 -15.47 -7.39 6.98
N LYS A 162 -15.30 -7.08 8.27
CA LYS A 162 -14.42 -7.85 9.16
C LYS A 162 -14.80 -9.33 9.21
N GLN A 163 -16.09 -9.65 9.38
CA GLN A 163 -16.60 -11.02 9.43
C GLN A 163 -16.35 -11.77 8.12
N ALA A 164 -16.56 -11.12 6.97
CA ALA A 164 -16.28 -11.74 5.67
C ALA A 164 -14.78 -12.04 5.47
N LEU A 165 -13.90 -11.14 5.94
CA LEU A 165 -12.45 -11.35 5.90
C LEU A 165 -12.01 -12.48 6.85
N GLU A 166 -12.63 -12.56 8.03
CA GLU A 166 -12.40 -13.61 9.03
C GLU A 166 -12.82 -14.97 8.52
N GLY A 167 -14.02 -15.09 7.94
CA GLY A 167 -14.51 -16.34 7.34
C GLY A 167 -13.56 -16.87 6.28
N PHE A 168 -13.14 -16.01 5.34
CA PHE A 168 -12.16 -16.41 4.31
C PHE A 168 -10.81 -16.82 4.91
N TRP A 169 -10.34 -16.12 5.94
CA TRP A 169 -9.08 -16.48 6.60
C TRP A 169 -9.18 -17.81 7.34
N LEU A 170 -10.32 -18.09 7.99
CA LEU A 170 -10.60 -19.38 8.62
C LEU A 170 -10.65 -20.52 7.61
N ASP A 171 -11.24 -20.30 6.43
CA ASP A 171 -11.22 -21.29 5.36
C ASP A 171 -9.78 -21.63 4.96
N VAL A 172 -8.91 -20.62 4.79
CA VAL A 172 -7.49 -20.85 4.51
C VAL A 172 -6.78 -21.57 5.66
N LYS A 173 -7.04 -21.18 6.92
CA LYS A 173 -6.47 -21.87 8.11
C LYS A 173 -6.88 -23.35 8.11
N ASN A 174 -8.16 -23.64 7.91
CA ASN A 174 -8.69 -25.00 7.86
C ASN A 174 -8.07 -25.81 6.73
N THR A 175 -7.94 -25.24 5.53
CA THR A 175 -7.24 -25.88 4.41
C THR A 175 -5.79 -26.25 4.76
N VAL A 176 -5.06 -25.38 5.48
CA VAL A 176 -3.70 -25.70 5.93
C VAL A 176 -3.71 -26.79 7.00
N CYS A 177 -4.58 -26.70 8.01
CA CYS A 177 -4.72 -27.69 9.08
C CYS A 177 -5.09 -29.09 8.58
N ASN A 178 -5.89 -29.16 7.51
CA ASN A 178 -6.28 -30.43 6.88
C ASN A 178 -5.20 -30.99 5.93
N GLY A 179 -4.11 -30.24 5.68
CA GLY A 179 -3.07 -30.64 4.73
C GLY A 179 -3.44 -30.46 3.26
N GLU A 180 -4.51 -29.74 2.96
CA GLU A 180 -5.12 -29.62 1.62
C GLU A 180 -4.57 -28.43 0.80
N ILE A 181 -3.69 -27.62 1.39
CA ILE A 181 -3.22 -26.34 0.79
C ILE A 181 -2.54 -26.49 -0.57
N ARG A 182 -1.99 -27.67 -0.87
CA ARG A 182 -1.37 -27.96 -2.18
C ARG A 182 -2.39 -27.91 -3.32
N ASP A 183 -3.60 -28.41 -3.06
CA ASP A 183 -4.69 -28.52 -4.04
C ASP A 183 -5.54 -27.25 -4.09
N TYR A 184 -5.62 -26.53 -2.98
CA TYR A 184 -6.39 -25.29 -2.81
C TYR A 184 -5.51 -24.04 -2.71
N LYS A 185 -4.47 -23.97 -3.55
CA LYS A 185 -3.58 -22.79 -3.63
C LYS A 185 -4.20 -21.56 -4.30
N ASN A 186 -5.35 -21.72 -4.94
CA ASN A 186 -6.18 -20.65 -5.47
C ASN A 186 -7.55 -20.69 -4.78
N LEU A 187 -7.71 -19.91 -3.72
CA LEU A 187 -8.99 -19.77 -3.01
C LEU A 187 -9.57 -18.39 -3.25
N GLY A 188 -10.88 -18.33 -3.40
CA GLY A 188 -11.63 -17.11 -3.70
C GLY A 188 -11.63 -16.71 -5.18
N SER A 189 -12.60 -15.88 -5.51
CA SER A 189 -12.94 -15.36 -6.83
C SER A 189 -12.84 -13.84 -6.86
N SER A 190 -13.14 -13.22 -8.01
CA SER A 190 -13.24 -11.76 -8.10
C SER A 190 -14.41 -11.18 -7.30
N ASP A 191 -15.40 -12.00 -6.95
CA ASP A 191 -16.58 -11.58 -6.23
C ASP A 191 -16.35 -11.60 -4.71
N ASP A 192 -15.32 -12.30 -4.23
CA ASP A 192 -14.93 -12.31 -2.83
C ASP A 192 -14.19 -11.02 -2.44
N LEU A 193 -14.01 -10.77 -1.14
CA LEU A 193 -13.21 -9.64 -0.64
C LEU A 193 -11.71 -9.96 -0.63
N LEU A 194 -11.36 -11.24 -0.50
CA LEU A 194 -9.99 -11.74 -0.51
C LEU A 194 -9.83 -12.86 -1.52
N GLN A 195 -8.57 -13.05 -1.93
CA GLN A 195 -8.14 -14.24 -2.65
C GLN A 195 -6.82 -14.73 -2.06
N LEU A 196 -6.65 -16.04 -2.00
CA LEU A 196 -5.34 -16.67 -1.82
C LEU A 196 -4.85 -17.12 -3.19
N ARG A 197 -3.65 -16.68 -3.58
CA ARG A 197 -3.05 -17.06 -4.87
C ARG A 197 -1.55 -17.26 -4.73
N PRO A 198 -0.92 -18.06 -5.61
CA PRO A 198 0.53 -18.15 -5.69
C PRO A 198 1.18 -16.78 -5.84
N THR A 199 2.35 -16.60 -5.24
CA THR A 199 3.20 -15.43 -5.47
C THR A 199 3.74 -15.49 -6.90
N GLY A 200 3.89 -14.33 -7.57
CA GLY A 200 4.31 -14.25 -8.98
C GLY A 200 5.74 -14.76 -9.28
N THR A 201 6.43 -15.29 -8.29
CA THR A 201 7.73 -15.95 -8.36
C THR A 201 7.51 -17.47 -8.35
N SER A 202 7.52 -18.10 -9.53
CA SER A 202 7.29 -19.55 -9.69
C SER A 202 8.29 -20.46 -8.97
N ARG A 203 9.32 -19.89 -8.33
CA ARG A 203 10.37 -20.60 -7.61
C ARG A 203 10.20 -20.60 -6.09
N ASP A 204 9.33 -19.75 -5.56
CA ASP A 204 9.17 -19.65 -4.10
C ASP A 204 8.21 -20.73 -3.65
N LEU A 205 8.73 -21.77 -2.99
CA LEU A 205 7.94 -22.85 -2.41
C LEU A 205 7.79 -22.68 -0.90
N SER A 206 6.63 -23.08 -0.39
CA SER A 206 6.33 -23.19 1.03
C SER A 206 6.17 -24.67 1.39
N LEU A 207 6.51 -25.04 2.62
CA LEU A 207 6.32 -26.39 3.14
C LEU A 207 4.98 -26.46 3.89
N CYS A 208 4.14 -27.44 3.58
CA CYS A 208 2.95 -27.70 4.38
C CYS A 208 3.37 -28.35 5.72
N PRO A 209 3.02 -27.77 6.88
CA PRO A 209 3.44 -28.31 8.17
C PRO A 209 2.77 -29.66 8.50
N ILE A 210 1.64 -29.96 7.87
CA ILE A 210 0.86 -31.18 8.11
C ILE A 210 1.38 -32.34 7.26
N THR A 211 1.47 -32.15 5.95
CA THR A 211 1.85 -33.22 5.01
C THR A 211 3.35 -33.30 4.72
N GLN A 212 4.11 -32.26 5.09
CA GLN A 212 5.53 -32.10 4.73
C GLN A 212 5.78 -32.02 3.21
N GLU A 213 4.73 -31.72 2.43
CA GLU A 213 4.86 -31.52 0.99
C GLU A 213 5.08 -30.05 0.64
N TYR A 214 5.84 -29.80 -0.43
CA TYR A 214 6.03 -28.46 -0.97
C TYR A 214 4.85 -28.03 -1.84
N PHE A 215 4.48 -26.76 -1.75
CA PHE A 215 3.51 -26.12 -2.61
C PHE A 215 3.96 -24.70 -2.98
N PRO A 216 3.44 -24.10 -4.07
CA PRO A 216 3.77 -22.73 -4.42
C PRO A 216 3.44 -21.77 -3.28
N SER A 217 4.38 -20.91 -2.90
CA SER A 217 4.15 -19.89 -1.88
C SER A 217 2.96 -19.04 -2.26
N CYS A 218 2.04 -18.83 -1.32
CA CYS A 218 0.80 -18.11 -1.57
C CYS A 218 0.77 -16.78 -0.80
N ALA A 219 -0.07 -15.86 -1.25
CA ALA A 219 -0.34 -14.61 -0.55
C ALA A 219 -1.82 -14.27 -0.57
N PHE A 220 -2.26 -13.56 0.46
CA PHE A 220 -3.56 -12.94 0.51
C PHE A 220 -3.56 -11.67 -0.34
N TYR A 221 -4.56 -11.56 -1.21
CA TYR A 221 -4.78 -10.38 -2.04
C TYR A 221 -6.15 -9.78 -1.71
N ALA A 222 -6.16 -8.47 -1.46
CA ALA A 222 -7.39 -7.68 -1.46
C ALA A 222 -7.93 -7.60 -2.89
N THR A 223 -9.18 -8.02 -3.09
CA THR A 223 -9.81 -7.95 -4.41
C THR A 223 -10.17 -6.52 -4.77
N LYS A 224 -10.53 -6.32 -6.04
CA LYS A 224 -11.07 -5.04 -6.51
C LYS A 224 -12.32 -4.63 -5.72
N ARG A 225 -13.17 -5.59 -5.34
CA ARG A 225 -14.36 -5.37 -4.54
C ARG A 225 -14.03 -4.83 -3.15
N LEU A 226 -13.03 -5.41 -2.47
CA LEU A 226 -12.58 -4.90 -1.17
C LEU A 226 -11.96 -3.51 -1.27
N ILE A 227 -11.14 -3.28 -2.30
CA ILE A 227 -10.52 -1.97 -2.55
C ILE A 227 -11.59 -0.89 -2.80
N GLU A 228 -12.64 -1.22 -3.56
CA GLU A 228 -13.78 -0.34 -3.76
C GLU A 228 -14.52 -0.03 -2.46
N ARG A 229 -14.75 -1.04 -1.60
CA ARG A 229 -15.33 -0.83 -0.26
C ARG A 229 -14.48 0.14 0.58
N PHE A 230 -13.15 0.00 0.56
CA PHE A 230 -12.26 0.93 1.26
C PHE A 230 -12.37 2.36 0.73
N PHE A 231 -12.47 2.55 -0.58
CA PHE A 231 -12.62 3.89 -1.15
C PHE A 231 -14.03 4.47 -1.03
N ALA A 232 -15.07 3.64 -0.86
CA ALA A 232 -16.44 4.12 -0.65
C ALA A 232 -16.60 4.92 0.66
N VAL A 233 -15.79 4.60 1.67
CA VAL A 233 -15.71 5.35 2.94
C VAL A 233 -14.53 6.34 2.98
N GLY A 234 -13.76 6.42 1.90
CA GLY A 234 -12.57 7.27 1.81
C GLY A 234 -12.88 8.71 1.42
N VAL A 235 -11.91 9.61 1.64
CA VAL A 235 -12.03 11.01 1.24
C VAL A 235 -11.60 11.14 -0.23
N THR A 236 -12.43 11.82 -1.02
CA THR A 236 -12.05 12.24 -2.37
C THR A 236 -11.13 13.45 -2.26
N VAL A 237 -9.93 13.39 -2.85
CA VAL A 237 -9.09 14.58 -2.99
C VAL A 237 -9.86 15.59 -3.84
N GLN A 238 -10.20 16.75 -3.26
CA GLN A 238 -11.04 17.74 -3.90
C GLN A 238 -10.36 18.22 -5.19
N GLN A 239 -11.00 17.96 -6.33
CA GLN A 239 -10.66 18.63 -7.58
C GLN A 239 -11.12 20.07 -7.43
N ASN A 240 -10.18 21.02 -7.40
CA ASN A 240 -10.54 22.42 -7.61
C ASN A 240 -11.07 22.53 -9.04
N LEU A 241 -12.40 22.57 -9.17
CA LEU A 241 -13.06 23.01 -10.39
C LEU A 241 -12.79 24.51 -10.49
N TYR A 242 -11.83 24.88 -11.32
CA TYR A 242 -11.71 26.25 -11.81
C TYR A 242 -12.65 26.43 -13.01
#